data_AF-A0AAX6NDE7-F1
#
_entry.id   AF-A0AAX6NDE7-F1
#
_cell.length_a   1.000
_cell.length_b   1.000
_cell.length_c   1.000
_cell.angle_alpha   90.00
_cell.angle_beta   90.00
_cell.angle_gamma   90.00
#
_symmetry.space_group_name_H-M   'P 1'
#
loop_
_entity.id
_entity.type
_entity.pdbx_description
1 polymer ?
#
loop_
_entity_poly.entity_id
_entity_poly.type
_entity_poly.pdbx_seq_one_letter_code
_entity_poly.pdbx_strand_id
1 'polypeptide(L)'
;MKIIVLILIFLLGVVGLNTNRIFAAANPPKVYVDGKLISASNKPIVRDKVIYVPVQEIAPKLGLKVTCNGSLSKITFKHPYRSIDATHKVGTNKVMVGNSYMKLRNKSFKIKGIVYVPLELFKAFDANVFWEPAKNSIYISTYELKQLQALAFADLAYDNIELLPEGKQLKNVNLNKMPKINITLEGVRNNLGIYTNEKGDALTANTFFKKYLRLSDWEVATYLRPSDFSSTAKYNKMIKSGFEGYVFRNRKTNEFMIAFRGTEFTWESGDIRTNLGIGLLRSNNQKKYAFKLFQKVVRKYDKPTIYLTGHSLGGNLVEDTASHFPDEYKQAYTYNATGTNKKALTTKVINSRIYTDPVSSFYSHYGRTSVFYVRPPSNILDPMGFASHRLFNFYGYYFLPGSKYWGQDIPYTYGLPTYLWAYKD
;
A
#
# COMPACT_ATOMS: atom_id res chain seq x y z
N MET A 1 -32.37 51.24 -74.20
CA MET A 1 -32.37 52.44 -73.34
C MET A 1 -31.01 52.51 -72.66
N LYS A 2 -30.35 53.67 -72.74
CA LYS A 2 -28.96 53.97 -72.30
C LYS A 2 -28.78 53.58 -70.81
N ILE A 3 -27.61 53.12 -70.35
CA ILE A 3 -26.42 53.94 -70.05
C ILE A 3 -25.17 53.06 -69.97
N ILE A 4 -24.11 53.53 -70.62
CA ILE A 4 -22.70 53.17 -70.44
C ILE A 4 -22.12 54.16 -69.42
N VAL A 5 -21.41 53.71 -68.36
CA VAL A 5 -20.32 54.43 -67.65
C VAL A 5 -19.46 53.36 -66.95
N LEU A 6 -18.30 52.96 -67.47
CA LEU A 6 -16.92 53.49 -67.28
C LEU A 6 -16.15 52.90 -66.07
N ILE A 7 -15.34 51.88 -66.38
CA ILE A 7 -13.93 51.59 -66.01
C ILE A 7 -13.35 52.25 -64.74
N LEU A 8 -12.81 51.42 -63.83
CA LEU A 8 -11.45 51.63 -63.28
C LEU A 8 -10.83 50.28 -62.84
N ILE A 9 -9.69 49.92 -63.44
CA ILE A 9 -8.82 48.80 -63.05
C ILE A 9 -7.84 49.33 -61.99
N PHE A 10 -7.71 48.66 -60.84
CA PHE A 10 -6.42 48.57 -60.14
C PHE A 10 -6.30 47.29 -59.32
N LEU A 11 -5.24 46.55 -59.61
CA LEU A 11 -4.71 45.39 -58.91
C LEU A 11 -4.34 45.74 -57.46
N LEU A 12 -4.61 44.87 -56.49
CA LEU A 12 -3.75 44.57 -55.34
C LEU A 12 -4.34 43.39 -54.56
N GLY A 13 -3.61 42.29 -54.53
CA GLY A 13 -3.93 41.15 -53.67
C GLY A 13 -3.73 41.48 -52.20
N VAL A 14 -4.28 40.65 -51.32
CA VAL A 14 -3.69 40.17 -50.06
C VAL A 14 -4.70 39.30 -49.32
N VAL A 15 -4.31 38.03 -49.19
CA VAL A 15 -4.46 37.16 -48.02
C VAL A 15 -5.87 36.68 -47.65
N GLY A 16 -6.06 35.38 -47.88
CA GLY A 16 -7.14 34.60 -47.31
C GLY A 16 -7.14 34.68 -45.78
N LEU A 17 -8.33 34.96 -45.23
CA LEU A 17 -8.64 34.80 -43.83
C LEU A 17 -8.67 33.31 -43.49
N ASN A 18 -7.49 32.74 -43.25
CA ASN A 18 -7.36 31.55 -42.43
C ASN A 18 -7.77 31.93 -41.01
N THR A 19 -9.03 31.67 -40.66
CA THR A 19 -9.46 31.73 -39.26
C THR A 19 -8.78 30.59 -38.52
N ASN A 20 -7.56 30.82 -38.03
CA ASN A 20 -6.99 30.06 -36.95
C ASN A 20 -7.89 30.26 -35.73
N ARG A 21 -8.90 29.39 -35.57
CA ARG A 21 -9.57 29.21 -34.29
C ARG A 21 -8.52 28.68 -33.32
N ILE A 22 -7.88 29.59 -32.60
CA ILE A 22 -7.10 29.26 -31.41
C ILE A 22 -8.09 28.68 -30.41
N PHE A 23 -8.14 27.36 -30.30
CA PHE A 23 -8.78 26.72 -29.17
C PHE A 23 -8.05 27.21 -27.91
N ALA A 24 -8.76 27.91 -27.04
CA ALA A 24 -8.27 28.27 -25.71
C ALA A 24 -7.72 27.01 -25.04
N ALA A 25 -6.51 27.10 -24.48
CA ALA A 25 -5.85 25.98 -23.82
C ALA A 25 -6.77 25.43 -22.72
N ALA A 26 -7.17 24.16 -22.86
CA ALA A 26 -7.95 23.46 -21.84
C ALA A 26 -7.28 23.64 -20.48
N ASN A 27 -8.07 23.96 -19.45
CA ASN A 27 -7.55 24.13 -18.10
C ASN A 27 -6.66 22.93 -17.74
N PRO A 28 -5.45 23.13 -17.20
CA PRO A 28 -4.55 22.03 -16.93
C PRO A 28 -5.16 21.09 -15.87
N PRO A 29 -4.92 19.77 -16.01
CA PRO A 29 -5.35 18.79 -15.02
C PRO A 29 -4.97 19.14 -13.58
N LYS A 30 -5.89 18.95 -12.63
CA LYS A 30 -5.55 18.95 -11.19
C LYS A 30 -4.80 17.66 -10.85
N VAL A 31 -3.81 17.72 -9.96
CA VAL A 31 -3.04 16.52 -9.55
C VAL A 31 -3.28 16.23 -8.08
N TYR A 32 -3.72 15.01 -7.78
CA TYR A 32 -3.86 14.49 -6.43
C TYR A 32 -2.82 13.39 -6.21
N VAL A 33 -2.01 13.54 -5.16
CA VAL A 33 -1.07 12.49 -4.71
C VAL A 33 -1.54 12.00 -3.35
N ASP A 34 -1.84 10.71 -3.23
CA ASP A 34 -2.43 10.08 -2.04
C ASP A 34 -3.64 10.87 -1.49
N GLY A 35 -4.55 11.26 -2.39
CA GLY A 35 -5.76 12.03 -2.06
C GLY A 35 -5.53 13.52 -1.78
N LYS A 36 -4.28 13.98 -1.69
CA LYS A 36 -3.95 15.39 -1.45
C LYS A 36 -3.75 16.14 -2.77
N LEU A 37 -4.48 17.26 -2.95
CA LEU A 37 -4.25 18.17 -4.06
C LEU A 37 -2.83 18.75 -3.99
N ILE A 38 -2.07 18.61 -5.08
CA ILE A 38 -0.73 19.16 -5.20
C ILE A 38 -0.80 20.49 -5.94
N SER A 39 -0.36 21.54 -5.25
CA SER A 39 -0.07 22.82 -5.91
C SER A 39 1.29 22.71 -6.58
N ALA A 40 1.28 22.27 -7.84
CA ALA A 40 2.48 22.27 -8.66
C ALA A 40 2.67 23.65 -9.32
N SER A 41 3.88 24.19 -9.22
CA SER A 41 4.29 25.43 -9.89
C SER A 41 4.25 25.25 -11.40
N ASN A 42 4.64 24.06 -11.89
CA ASN A 42 4.49 23.67 -13.28
C ASN A 42 3.23 22.81 -13.47
N LYS A 43 2.46 23.09 -14.52
CA LYS A 43 1.19 22.41 -14.79
C LYS A 43 1.40 21.11 -15.58
N PRO A 44 0.58 20.06 -15.34
CA PRO A 44 0.56 18.89 -16.21
C PRO A 44 0.23 19.27 -17.66
N ILE A 45 0.78 18.50 -18.60
CA ILE A 45 0.58 18.69 -20.05
C ILE A 45 -0.12 17.46 -20.60
N VAL A 46 -1.17 17.67 -21.40
CA VAL A 46 -1.79 16.62 -22.20
C VAL A 46 -1.30 16.79 -23.64
N ARG A 47 -0.59 15.78 -24.16
CA ARG A 47 -0.07 15.76 -25.54
C ARG A 47 -0.26 14.36 -26.12
N ASP A 48 -0.81 14.27 -27.32
CA ASP A 48 -1.03 13.01 -28.05
C ASP A 48 -1.79 11.95 -27.21
N LYS A 49 -2.83 12.39 -26.48
CA LYS A 49 -3.63 11.58 -25.54
C LYS A 49 -2.81 11.00 -24.37
N VAL A 50 -1.61 11.50 -24.12
CA VAL A 50 -0.73 11.12 -23.01
C VAL A 50 -0.60 12.29 -22.05
N ILE A 51 -0.65 11.95 -20.77
CA ILE A 51 -0.50 12.91 -19.68
C ILE A 51 0.95 12.92 -19.23
N TYR A 52 1.50 14.12 -19.19
CA TYR A 52 2.84 14.41 -18.74
C TYR A 52 2.79 15.26 -17.49
N VAL A 53 3.62 14.92 -16.52
CA VAL A 53 3.67 15.62 -15.23
C VAL A 53 5.11 16.03 -14.90
N PRO A 54 5.30 17.15 -14.19
CA PRO A 54 6.63 17.63 -13.79
C PRO A 54 7.22 16.70 -12.73
N VAL A 55 8.20 15.90 -13.13
CA VAL A 55 8.69 14.79 -12.29
C VAL A 55 9.34 15.29 -10.99
N GLN A 56 10.04 16.43 -11.06
CA GLN A 56 10.70 17.02 -9.89
C GLN A 56 9.71 17.49 -8.82
N GLU A 57 8.46 17.77 -9.18
CA GLU A 57 7.45 18.22 -8.23
C GLU A 57 6.60 17.07 -7.70
N ILE A 58 6.28 16.08 -8.56
CA ILE A 58 5.40 14.96 -8.21
C ILE A 58 6.16 13.87 -7.44
N ALA A 59 7.35 13.46 -7.91
CA ALA A 59 8.07 12.33 -7.33
C ALA A 59 8.40 12.52 -5.83
N PRO A 60 8.82 13.72 -5.35
CA PRO A 60 9.03 13.93 -3.91
C PRO A 60 7.75 13.82 -3.09
N LYS A 61 6.56 14.06 -3.67
CA LYS A 61 5.28 13.89 -2.96
C LYS A 61 4.94 12.41 -2.74
N LEU A 62 5.52 11.52 -3.54
CA LEU A 62 5.50 10.07 -3.35
C LEU A 62 6.62 9.58 -2.39
N GLY A 63 7.43 10.49 -1.84
CA GLY A 63 8.55 10.15 -0.96
C GLY A 63 9.85 9.80 -1.69
N LEU A 64 9.90 9.95 -3.02
CA LEU A 64 11.10 9.68 -3.81
C LEU A 64 12.08 10.86 -3.72
N LYS A 65 13.36 10.56 -3.48
CA LYS A 65 14.42 11.57 -3.65
C LYS A 65 14.83 11.60 -5.12
N VAL A 66 14.72 12.76 -5.75
CA VAL A 66 15.05 12.94 -7.17
C VAL A 66 16.32 13.75 -7.30
N THR A 67 17.29 13.20 -8.03
CA THR A 67 18.50 13.91 -8.43
C THR A 67 18.55 13.98 -9.95
N CYS A 68 18.61 15.18 -10.51
CA CYS A 68 18.81 15.40 -11.93
C CYS A 68 20.27 15.73 -12.20
N ASN A 69 20.99 14.86 -12.91
CA ASN A 69 22.32 15.19 -13.39
C ASN A 69 22.19 15.93 -14.73
N GLY A 70 22.52 17.23 -14.72
CA GLY A 70 22.37 18.14 -15.85
C GLY A 70 23.18 17.76 -17.10
N SER A 71 24.37 17.19 -16.92
CA SER A 71 25.29 16.85 -18.01
C SER A 71 24.92 15.54 -18.72
N LEU A 72 24.25 14.62 -18.02
CA LEU A 72 23.92 13.28 -18.54
C LEU A 72 22.46 13.12 -18.98
N SER A 73 21.63 14.15 -18.81
CA SER A 73 20.16 14.06 -18.98
C SER A 73 19.59 12.85 -18.24
N LYS A 74 20.12 12.53 -17.06
CA LYS A 74 19.76 11.35 -16.27
C LYS A 74 19.09 11.81 -14.98
N ILE A 75 17.91 11.25 -14.74
CA ILE A 75 17.20 11.38 -13.47
C ILE A 75 17.47 10.11 -12.68
N THR A 76 17.93 10.27 -11.45
CA THR A 76 18.04 9.19 -10.48
C THR A 76 16.95 9.38 -9.45
N PHE A 77 16.20 8.33 -9.20
CA PHE A 77 15.20 8.24 -8.16
C PHE A 77 15.74 7.31 -7.09
N LYS A 78 15.97 7.84 -5.90
CA LYS A 78 16.22 7.03 -4.73
C LYS A 78 14.92 6.77 -4.03
N HIS A 79 14.58 5.50 -3.91
CA HIS A 79 13.52 5.11 -3.01
C HIS A 79 14.03 5.23 -1.58
N PRO A 80 13.20 5.67 -0.63
CA PRO A 80 13.63 5.78 0.75
C PRO A 80 13.97 4.44 1.43
N TYR A 81 13.60 3.30 0.82
CA TYR A 81 13.73 1.97 1.43
C TYR A 81 14.07 0.84 0.45
N ARG A 82 14.30 1.15 -0.83
CA ARG A 82 14.83 0.18 -1.79
C ARG A 82 16.32 0.47 -1.93
N SER A 83 17.17 -0.56 -1.85
CA SER A 83 18.61 -0.45 -2.14
C SER A 83 18.90 0.07 -3.52
N ILE A 84 17.99 -0.25 -4.44
CA ILE A 84 18.23 -0.10 -5.86
C ILE A 84 17.62 1.22 -6.30
N ASP A 85 18.50 2.11 -6.76
CA ASP A 85 18.10 3.33 -7.42
C ASP A 85 17.39 3.00 -8.74
N ALA A 86 16.29 3.70 -9.01
CA ALA A 86 15.73 3.73 -10.35
C ALA A 86 16.36 4.89 -11.12
N THR A 87 16.57 4.72 -12.42
CA THR A 87 17.12 5.79 -13.26
C THR A 87 16.36 5.90 -14.57
N HIS A 88 16.27 7.13 -15.06
CA HIS A 88 15.60 7.44 -16.31
C HIS A 88 16.43 8.44 -17.11
N LYS A 89 16.74 8.12 -18.36
CA LYS A 89 17.38 9.05 -19.29
C LYS A 89 16.28 9.88 -19.98
N VAL A 90 16.33 11.19 -19.83
CA VAL A 90 15.39 12.13 -20.46
C VAL A 90 15.46 11.97 -21.98
N GLY A 91 14.30 12.00 -22.65
CA GLY A 91 14.21 11.74 -24.10
C GLY A 91 14.09 10.26 -24.46
N THR A 92 14.10 9.37 -23.47
CA THR A 92 13.86 7.93 -23.67
C THR A 92 12.52 7.51 -23.11
N ASN A 93 12.11 6.29 -23.44
CA ASN A 93 10.89 5.65 -22.96
C ASN A 93 11.20 4.44 -22.06
N LYS A 94 12.31 4.50 -21.30
CA LYS A 94 12.73 3.41 -20.41
C LYS A 94 13.05 3.94 -19.02
N VAL A 95 12.59 3.23 -18.00
CA VAL A 95 12.96 3.46 -16.60
C VAL A 95 13.72 2.22 -16.14
N MET A 96 14.99 2.38 -15.80
CA MET A 96 15.82 1.33 -15.23
C MET A 96 15.53 1.22 -13.73
N VAL A 97 15.43 0.02 -13.20
CA VAL A 97 15.41 -0.27 -11.77
C VAL A 97 16.44 -1.36 -11.53
N GLY A 98 17.62 -0.97 -11.08
CA GLY A 98 18.78 -1.85 -11.03
C GLY A 98 19.11 -2.36 -12.43
N ASN A 99 19.15 -3.68 -12.59
CA ASN A 99 19.45 -4.32 -13.87
C ASN A 99 18.21 -4.58 -14.74
N SER A 100 17.01 -4.33 -14.22
CA SER A 100 15.74 -4.49 -14.96
C SER A 100 15.23 -3.16 -15.50
N TYR A 101 14.26 -3.19 -16.42
CA TYR A 101 13.65 -1.96 -16.95
C TYR A 101 12.15 -2.08 -17.19
N MET A 102 11.44 -0.96 -17.01
CA MET A 102 10.07 -0.75 -17.44
C MET A 102 10.06 0.08 -18.73
N LYS A 103 9.34 -0.38 -19.75
CA LYS A 103 9.10 0.37 -21.00
C LYS A 103 7.89 1.27 -20.82
N LEU A 104 8.05 2.55 -21.17
CA LEU A 104 6.99 3.54 -21.28
C LEU A 104 6.49 3.56 -22.74
N ARG A 105 5.22 3.89 -22.93
CA ARG A 105 4.61 4.12 -24.24
C ARG A 105 5.26 5.29 -24.95
N ASN A 106 5.52 6.38 -24.22
CA ASN A 106 6.04 7.61 -24.78
C ASN A 106 7.36 8.05 -24.14
N LYS A 107 8.12 8.85 -24.88
CA LYS A 107 9.37 9.44 -24.39
C LYS A 107 9.08 10.61 -23.45
N SER A 108 9.92 10.78 -22.44
CA SER A 108 9.95 12.02 -21.64
C SER A 108 10.58 13.16 -22.44
N PHE A 109 10.40 14.40 -21.98
CA PHE A 109 11.01 15.58 -22.59
C PHE A 109 11.30 16.66 -21.55
N LYS A 110 12.01 17.71 -21.96
CA LYS A 110 12.39 18.85 -21.10
C LYS A 110 11.86 20.15 -21.70
N ILE A 111 11.23 20.99 -20.86
CA ILE A 111 10.78 22.34 -21.22
C ILE A 111 11.31 23.31 -20.17
N LYS A 112 12.09 24.32 -20.58
CA LYS A 112 12.61 25.38 -19.70
C LYS A 112 13.23 24.84 -18.39
N GLY A 113 14.03 23.76 -18.48
CA GLY A 113 14.65 23.15 -17.30
C GLY A 113 13.83 22.05 -16.63
N ILE A 114 12.51 22.03 -16.80
CA ILE A 114 11.59 21.09 -16.15
C ILE A 114 11.46 19.81 -16.97
N VAL A 115 11.57 18.66 -16.32
CA VAL A 115 11.44 17.37 -17.00
C VAL A 115 10.01 16.86 -16.84
N TYR A 116 9.40 16.59 -17.98
CA TYR A 116 8.06 16.05 -18.11
C TYR A 116 8.16 14.58 -18.46
N VAL A 117 7.57 13.76 -17.61
CA VAL A 117 7.55 12.31 -17.77
C VAL A 117 6.11 11.84 -18.01
N PRO A 118 5.89 10.80 -18.82
CA PRO A 118 4.58 10.16 -18.91
C PRO A 118 4.11 9.75 -17.52
N LEU A 119 2.83 9.96 -17.22
CA LEU A 119 2.22 9.65 -15.92
C LEU A 119 2.50 8.19 -15.48
N GLU A 120 2.54 7.26 -16.44
CA GLU A 120 2.83 5.85 -16.21
C GLU A 120 4.25 5.57 -15.69
N LEU A 121 5.20 6.52 -15.75
CA LEU A 121 6.52 6.37 -15.14
C LEU A 121 6.38 6.06 -13.64
N PHE A 122 5.37 6.60 -12.97
CA PHE A 122 5.16 6.34 -11.54
C PHE A 122 4.73 4.92 -11.21
N LYS A 123 4.29 4.14 -12.21
CA LYS A 123 4.06 2.69 -12.03
C LYS A 123 5.37 1.93 -11.78
N ALA A 124 6.52 2.47 -12.21
CA ALA A 124 7.83 1.95 -11.84
C ALA A 124 8.15 2.12 -10.34
N PHE A 125 7.29 2.83 -9.59
CA PHE A 125 7.35 3.01 -8.15
C PHE A 125 6.05 2.54 -7.48
N ASP A 126 5.32 1.64 -8.14
CA ASP A 126 4.11 0.98 -7.62
C ASP A 126 2.99 1.96 -7.22
N ALA A 127 3.01 3.15 -7.84
CA ALA A 127 1.89 4.06 -7.78
C ALA A 127 0.81 3.58 -8.75
N ASN A 128 -0.42 3.45 -8.25
CA ASN A 128 -1.58 3.47 -9.10
C ASN A 128 -1.74 4.87 -9.69
N VAL A 129 -1.90 4.95 -11.01
CA VAL A 129 -2.07 6.21 -11.72
C VAL A 129 -3.34 6.17 -12.54
N PHE A 130 -4.19 7.16 -12.33
CA PHE A 130 -5.50 7.24 -12.94
C PHE A 130 -5.76 8.66 -13.44
N TRP A 131 -6.42 8.76 -14.59
CA TRP A 131 -6.89 10.00 -15.17
C TRP A 131 -8.41 9.96 -15.24
N GLU A 132 -9.06 10.98 -14.67
CA GLU A 132 -10.51 11.15 -14.77
C GLU A 132 -10.82 12.35 -15.68
N PRO A 133 -11.07 12.13 -16.99
CA PRO A 133 -11.31 13.21 -17.94
C PRO A 133 -12.48 14.11 -17.54
N ALA A 134 -13.57 13.52 -17.04
CA ALA A 134 -14.78 14.24 -16.63
C ALA A 134 -14.53 15.26 -15.51
N LYS A 135 -13.56 14.98 -14.62
CA LYS A 135 -13.18 15.88 -13.52
C LYS A 135 -11.93 16.68 -13.81
N ASN A 136 -11.35 16.52 -15.00
CA ASN A 136 -10.05 17.07 -15.36
C ASN A 136 -8.99 16.86 -14.24
N SER A 137 -8.95 15.66 -13.66
CA SER A 137 -8.15 15.34 -12.46
C SER A 137 -7.32 14.05 -12.59
N ILE A 138 -6.03 14.15 -12.27
CA ILE A 138 -5.05 13.08 -12.20
C ILE A 138 -4.94 12.62 -10.75
N TYR A 139 -4.96 11.30 -10.55
CA TYR A 139 -4.78 10.67 -9.26
C TYR A 139 -3.55 9.76 -9.31
N ILE A 140 -2.65 9.96 -8.35
CA ILE A 140 -1.47 9.13 -8.14
C ILE A 140 -1.55 8.63 -6.71
N SER A 141 -1.64 7.32 -6.52
CA SER A 141 -1.81 6.71 -5.20
C SER A 141 -0.77 5.63 -4.99
N THR A 142 -0.05 5.70 -3.89
CA THR A 142 0.90 4.67 -3.48
C THR A 142 0.15 3.38 -3.12
N TYR A 143 0.26 2.33 -3.95
CA TYR A 143 -0.42 1.05 -3.69
C TYR A 143 0.28 0.25 -2.58
N GLU A 144 1.61 0.35 -2.49
CA GLU A 144 2.42 -0.30 -1.46
C GLU A 144 2.19 0.28 -0.07
N LEU A 145 2.09 1.61 0.05
CA LEU A 145 2.06 2.26 1.37
C LEU A 145 0.89 1.77 2.22
N LYS A 146 -0.31 1.60 1.64
CA LYS A 146 -1.48 1.16 2.40
C LYS A 146 -1.38 -0.30 2.84
N GLN A 147 -0.88 -1.18 1.97
CA GLN A 147 -0.61 -2.59 2.33
C GLN A 147 0.50 -2.70 3.37
N LEU A 148 1.54 -1.87 3.28
CA LEU A 148 2.61 -1.83 4.25
C LEU A 148 2.15 -1.27 5.60
N GLN A 149 1.29 -0.25 5.59
CA GLN A 149 0.62 0.22 6.80
C GLN A 149 -0.25 -0.89 7.41
N ALA A 150 -1.03 -1.60 6.61
CA ALA A 150 -1.84 -2.72 7.07
C ALA A 150 -0.98 -3.83 7.69
N LEU A 151 0.13 -4.20 7.04
CA LEU A 151 1.10 -5.17 7.56
C LEU A 151 1.72 -4.70 8.88
N ALA A 152 2.12 -3.43 8.94
CA ALA A 152 2.65 -2.81 10.16
C ALA A 152 1.65 -2.80 11.31
N PHE A 153 0.38 -2.52 11.04
CA PHE A 153 -0.65 -2.54 12.07
C PHE A 153 -1.02 -3.97 12.49
N ALA A 154 -0.94 -4.95 11.58
CA ALA A 154 -1.07 -6.36 11.94
C ALA A 154 0.08 -6.82 12.86
N ASP A 155 1.30 -6.35 12.64
CA ASP A 155 2.46 -6.61 13.49
C ASP A 155 2.37 -5.89 14.85
N LEU A 156 2.01 -4.59 14.85
CA LEU A 156 1.76 -3.83 16.08
C LEU A 156 0.67 -4.46 16.95
N ALA A 157 -0.32 -5.13 16.38
CA ALA A 157 -1.38 -5.77 17.15
C ALA A 157 -0.87 -6.92 18.04
N TYR A 158 0.33 -7.44 17.81
CA TYR A 158 0.99 -8.42 18.70
C TYR A 158 1.72 -7.77 19.88
N ASP A 159 1.90 -6.45 19.87
CA ASP A 159 2.58 -5.72 20.92
C ASP A 159 1.60 -5.19 21.98
N ASN A 160 2.11 -4.59 23.06
CA ASN A 160 1.32 -4.18 24.23
C ASN A 160 0.56 -2.84 23.99
N ILE A 161 -0.21 -2.76 22.92
CA ILE A 161 -0.93 -1.54 22.49
C ILE A 161 -1.99 -1.11 23.50
N GLU A 162 -2.60 -2.05 24.21
CA GLU A 162 -3.57 -1.83 25.28
C GLU A 162 -3.01 -1.00 26.45
N LEU A 163 -1.69 -0.96 26.63
CA LEU A 163 -1.02 -0.09 27.62
C LEU A 163 -1.01 1.39 27.19
N LEU A 164 -1.36 1.69 25.94
CA LEU A 164 -1.46 3.05 25.43
C LEU A 164 -2.90 3.57 25.61
N PRO A 165 -3.08 4.82 26.08
CA PRO A 165 -4.42 5.40 26.19
C PRO A 165 -5.01 5.74 24.81
N GLU A 166 -6.34 5.77 24.72
CA GLU A 166 -7.03 6.31 23.54
C GLU A 166 -6.56 7.76 23.28
N GLY A 167 -6.38 8.13 22.02
CA GLY A 167 -5.81 9.41 21.59
C GLY A 167 -4.28 9.48 21.64
N LYS A 168 -3.57 8.44 22.13
CA LYS A 168 -2.11 8.44 22.11
C LYS A 168 -1.60 8.48 20.67
N GLN A 169 -1.03 9.62 20.30
CA GLN A 169 -0.42 9.82 18.99
C GLN A 169 0.84 8.95 18.86
N LEU A 170 0.94 8.16 17.79
CA LEU A 170 2.06 7.25 17.58
C LEU A 170 3.38 8.00 17.38
N LYS A 171 3.35 9.26 16.92
CA LYS A 171 4.55 10.13 16.93
C LYS A 171 5.20 10.22 18.33
N ASN A 172 4.39 10.13 19.39
CA ASN A 172 4.80 10.21 20.80
C ASN A 172 5.01 8.82 21.46
N VAL A 173 4.95 7.73 20.71
CA VAL A 173 5.19 6.36 21.20
C VAL A 173 6.59 5.94 20.80
N ASN A 174 7.42 5.44 21.71
CA ASN A 174 8.74 4.95 21.34
C ASN A 174 8.63 3.53 20.78
N LEU A 175 8.54 3.40 19.45
CA LEU A 175 8.40 2.10 18.78
C LEU A 175 9.67 1.24 18.88
N ASN A 176 10.81 1.81 19.24
CA ASN A 176 12.02 1.02 19.51
C ASN A 176 11.90 0.21 20.81
N LYS A 177 10.95 0.55 21.69
CA LYS A 177 10.68 -0.17 22.95
C LYS A 177 9.54 -1.20 22.82
N MET A 178 8.98 -1.35 21.63
CA MET A 178 7.93 -2.33 21.33
C MET A 178 8.63 -3.64 20.88
N PRO A 179 8.61 -4.72 21.69
CA PRO A 179 9.46 -5.88 21.44
C PRO A 179 9.13 -6.62 20.14
N LYS A 180 7.85 -6.84 19.84
CA LYS A 180 7.43 -7.68 18.71
C LYS A 180 7.79 -7.05 17.39
N ILE A 181 7.47 -5.77 17.24
CA ILE A 181 7.78 -5.01 16.03
C ILE A 181 9.30 -4.86 15.81
N ASN A 182 10.09 -4.79 16.88
CA ASN A 182 11.54 -4.69 16.76
C ASN A 182 12.15 -6.02 16.31
N ILE A 183 11.68 -7.15 16.86
CA ILE A 183 12.07 -8.49 16.42
C ILE A 183 11.71 -8.69 14.93
N THR A 184 10.49 -8.29 14.52
CA THR A 184 10.08 -8.35 13.12
C THR A 184 11.01 -7.51 12.24
N LEU A 185 11.27 -6.25 12.62
CA LEU A 185 12.14 -5.36 11.83
C LEU A 185 13.60 -5.83 11.77
N GLU A 186 14.12 -6.42 12.83
CA GLU A 186 15.45 -7.03 12.84
C GLU A 186 15.51 -8.22 11.87
N GLY A 187 14.50 -9.11 11.91
CA GLY A 187 14.36 -10.18 10.94
C GLY A 187 14.30 -9.65 9.50
N VAL A 188 13.56 -8.58 9.28
CA VAL A 188 13.48 -7.89 7.99
C VAL A 188 14.85 -7.35 7.56
N ARG A 189 15.60 -6.70 8.45
CA ARG A 189 16.94 -6.16 8.15
C ARG A 189 17.95 -7.26 7.83
N ASN A 190 17.98 -8.31 8.65
CA ASN A 190 18.95 -9.39 8.52
C ASN A 190 18.71 -10.23 7.27
N ASN A 191 17.45 -10.49 6.92
CA ASN A 191 17.09 -11.41 5.84
C ASN A 191 16.79 -10.74 4.49
N LEU A 192 16.28 -9.50 4.53
CA LEU A 192 15.82 -8.77 3.33
C LEU A 192 16.76 -7.62 2.97
N GLY A 193 17.82 -7.44 3.75
CA GLY A 193 18.77 -6.37 3.53
C GLY A 193 18.12 -4.99 3.55
N ILE A 194 17.03 -4.75 4.27
CA ILE A 194 16.45 -3.40 4.32
C ILE A 194 17.50 -2.43 4.90
N TYR A 195 17.90 -1.47 4.05
CA TYR A 195 19.09 -0.67 4.26
C TYR A 195 18.87 0.51 5.20
N THR A 196 20.02 1.07 5.53
CA THR A 196 20.35 2.08 6.50
C THR A 196 19.76 3.46 6.19
N ASN A 197 19.80 4.37 7.16
CA ASN A 197 19.44 5.76 6.99
C ASN A 197 20.40 6.48 6.01
N GLU A 198 20.18 7.77 5.77
CA GLU A 198 21.03 8.59 4.88
C GLU A 198 22.51 8.64 5.27
N LYS A 199 22.86 8.25 6.51
CA LYS A 199 24.23 8.21 7.05
C LYS A 199 24.87 6.82 7.01
N GLY A 200 24.13 5.80 6.61
CA GLY A 200 24.62 4.42 6.64
C GLY A 200 24.34 3.67 7.95
N ASP A 201 23.57 4.22 8.89
CA ASP A 201 23.17 3.52 10.12
C ASP A 201 21.91 2.68 9.93
N ALA A 202 21.83 1.55 10.63
CA ALA A 202 20.62 0.74 10.76
C ALA A 202 19.32 1.55 10.95
N LEU A 203 18.29 1.26 10.15
CA LEU A 203 16.97 1.86 10.38
C LEU A 203 16.35 1.34 11.68
N THR A 204 16.00 2.27 12.57
CA THR A 204 15.26 1.98 13.79
C THR A 204 13.77 1.78 13.50
N ALA A 205 13.04 1.11 14.39
CA ALA A 205 11.58 0.98 14.29
C ALA A 205 10.88 2.35 14.25
N ASN A 206 11.32 3.30 15.07
CA ASN A 206 10.82 4.68 15.01
C ASN A 206 11.00 5.28 13.60
N THR A 207 12.20 5.18 13.02
CA THR A 207 12.42 5.71 11.67
C THR A 207 11.54 4.98 10.67
N PHE A 208 11.58 3.64 10.66
CA PHE A 208 10.84 2.78 9.73
C PHE A 208 9.33 3.09 9.73
N PHE A 209 8.70 2.89 10.88
CA PHE A 209 7.24 2.98 11.00
C PHE A 209 6.75 4.43 11.00
N LYS A 210 7.39 5.33 11.76
CA LYS A 210 6.87 6.71 11.89
C LYS A 210 7.13 7.57 10.68
N LYS A 211 8.34 7.51 10.12
CA LYS A 211 8.75 8.37 9.00
C LYS A 211 8.28 7.77 7.68
N TYR A 212 8.58 6.49 7.42
CA TYR A 212 8.35 5.93 6.08
C TYR A 212 6.94 5.39 5.88
N LEU A 213 6.45 4.60 6.84
CA LEU A 213 5.06 4.17 6.80
C LEU A 213 4.10 5.28 7.27
N ARG A 214 4.64 6.44 7.65
CA ARG A 214 3.90 7.64 8.05
C ARG A 214 2.99 7.40 9.25
N LEU A 215 3.35 6.46 10.15
CA LEU A 215 2.58 6.21 11.37
C LEU A 215 2.61 7.42 12.34
N SER A 216 3.50 8.40 12.16
CA SER A 216 3.45 9.68 12.90
C SER A 216 2.10 10.40 12.78
N ASP A 217 1.39 10.20 11.67
CA ASP A 217 0.09 10.83 11.42
C ASP A 217 -1.05 10.10 12.13
N TRP A 218 -0.76 8.98 12.79
CA TRP A 218 -1.76 8.10 13.40
C TRP A 218 -1.77 8.19 14.93
N GLU A 219 -2.90 7.82 15.51
CA GLU A 219 -3.11 7.67 16.95
C GLU A 219 -3.85 6.38 17.26
N VAL A 220 -3.71 5.87 18.49
CA VAL A 220 -4.58 4.82 19.03
C VAL A 220 -5.97 5.40 19.19
N ALA A 221 -6.92 5.01 18.36
CA ALA A 221 -8.26 5.58 18.33
C ALA A 221 -9.18 4.95 19.37
N THR A 222 -9.20 3.61 19.44
CA THR A 222 -9.97 2.85 20.43
C THR A 222 -9.61 1.36 20.40
N TYR A 223 -10.04 0.64 21.43
CA TYR A 223 -10.06 -0.81 21.55
C TYR A 223 -11.20 -1.18 22.50
N LEU A 224 -11.50 -2.47 22.67
CA LEU A 224 -12.54 -2.89 23.62
C LEU A 224 -12.03 -2.79 25.06
N ARG A 225 -12.78 -2.10 25.92
CA ARG A 225 -12.51 -1.85 27.34
C ARG A 225 -13.65 -2.39 28.20
N PRO A 226 -13.49 -2.51 29.54
CA PRO A 226 -14.56 -2.96 30.42
C PRO A 226 -15.88 -2.20 30.23
N SER A 227 -15.81 -0.89 29.99
CA SER A 227 -16.98 -0.02 29.78
C SER A 227 -17.76 -0.32 28.49
N ASP A 228 -17.20 -1.07 27.54
CA ASP A 228 -17.92 -1.49 26.34
C ASP A 228 -18.83 -2.70 26.60
N PHE A 229 -18.80 -3.29 27.80
CA PHE A 229 -19.53 -4.50 28.15
C PHE A 229 -20.58 -4.21 29.23
N SER A 230 -21.73 -4.88 29.12
CA SER A 230 -22.81 -4.74 30.11
C SER A 230 -22.47 -5.32 31.49
N SER A 231 -21.36 -6.05 31.62
CA SER A 231 -20.88 -6.59 32.89
C SER A 231 -19.41 -7.01 32.81
N THR A 232 -18.73 -6.98 33.95
CA THR A 232 -17.35 -7.48 34.11
C THR A 232 -17.23 -8.94 33.68
N ALA A 233 -18.23 -9.78 33.94
CA ALA A 233 -18.24 -11.17 33.52
C ALA A 233 -18.15 -11.33 31.99
N LYS A 234 -18.84 -10.47 31.21
CA LYS A 234 -18.77 -10.50 29.74
C LYS A 234 -17.41 -9.98 29.24
N TYR A 235 -16.85 -8.95 29.87
CA TYR A 235 -15.49 -8.49 29.57
C TYR A 235 -14.46 -9.59 29.85
N ASN A 236 -14.55 -10.25 31.01
CA ASN A 236 -13.67 -11.36 31.37
C ASN A 236 -13.81 -12.55 30.40
N LYS A 237 -15.00 -12.79 29.83
CA LYS A 237 -15.19 -13.79 28.77
C LYS A 237 -14.49 -13.42 27.46
N MET A 238 -14.32 -12.12 27.17
CA MET A 238 -13.55 -11.64 26.03
C MET A 238 -12.05 -11.85 26.27
N ILE A 239 -11.54 -11.43 27.44
CA ILE A 239 -10.14 -11.67 27.83
C ILE A 239 -9.79 -13.16 27.81
N LYS A 240 -10.64 -14.01 28.41
CA LYS A 240 -10.46 -15.47 28.40
C LYS A 240 -10.48 -16.10 27.00
N SER A 241 -11.09 -15.42 26.02
CA SER A 241 -11.07 -15.90 24.63
C SER A 241 -9.75 -15.63 23.91
N GLY A 242 -8.90 -14.75 24.46
CA GLY A 242 -7.65 -14.30 23.84
C GLY A 242 -7.83 -13.26 22.73
N PHE A 243 -9.03 -12.69 22.60
CA PHE A 243 -9.32 -11.67 21.60
C PHE A 243 -8.56 -10.38 21.91
N GLU A 244 -7.82 -9.89 20.92
CA GLU A 244 -7.20 -8.58 20.94
C GLU A 244 -7.39 -7.90 19.59
N GLY A 245 -7.80 -6.64 19.65
CA GLY A 245 -8.09 -5.83 18.48
C GLY A 245 -7.95 -4.36 18.80
N TYR A 246 -7.26 -3.65 17.91
CA TYR A 246 -6.88 -2.26 18.10
C TYR A 246 -7.30 -1.43 16.89
N VAL A 247 -7.77 -0.22 17.14
CA VAL A 247 -8.18 0.72 16.10
C VAL A 247 -7.22 1.89 16.12
N PHE A 248 -6.66 2.20 14.97
CA PHE A 248 -5.80 3.35 14.76
C PHE A 248 -6.49 4.34 13.83
N ARG A 249 -6.32 5.64 14.08
CA ARG A 249 -6.89 6.71 13.26
C ARG A 249 -5.79 7.58 12.69
N ASN A 250 -5.82 7.82 11.39
CA ASN A 250 -5.01 8.84 10.76
C ASN A 250 -5.64 10.21 11.01
N ARG A 251 -4.94 11.08 11.73
CA ARG A 251 -5.44 12.41 12.15
C ARG A 251 -5.53 13.41 10.99
N LYS A 252 -4.87 13.13 9.86
CA LYS A 252 -4.89 14.00 8.68
C LYS A 252 -5.96 13.60 7.68
N THR A 253 -6.16 12.30 7.46
CA THR A 253 -7.09 11.78 6.44
C THR A 253 -8.41 11.29 7.03
N ASN A 254 -8.50 11.16 8.35
CA ASN A 254 -9.65 10.55 9.05
C ASN A 254 -9.92 9.09 8.63
N GLU A 255 -8.90 8.39 8.14
CA GLU A 255 -8.94 6.96 7.87
C GLU A 255 -8.73 6.16 9.17
N PHE A 256 -9.32 4.97 9.23
CA PHE A 256 -9.22 4.06 10.36
C PHE A 256 -8.62 2.74 9.91
N MET A 257 -7.68 2.19 10.68
CA MET A 257 -7.18 0.83 10.53
C MET A 257 -7.61 0.03 11.75
N ILE A 258 -8.39 -1.03 11.54
CA ILE A 258 -8.74 -1.99 12.58
C ILE A 258 -7.84 -3.20 12.40
N ALA A 259 -6.98 -3.46 13.39
CA ALA A 259 -6.04 -4.56 13.39
C ALA A 259 -6.46 -5.61 14.43
N PHE A 260 -6.60 -6.86 14.00
CA PHE A 260 -6.87 -7.99 14.91
C PHE A 260 -5.58 -8.81 15.10
N ARG A 261 -5.23 -9.08 16.35
CA ARG A 261 -4.10 -9.96 16.68
C ARG A 261 -4.45 -11.41 16.36
N GLY A 262 -3.49 -12.16 15.83
CA GLY A 262 -3.59 -13.62 15.78
C GLY A 262 -3.23 -14.29 17.11
N THR A 263 -3.13 -15.62 17.10
CA THR A 263 -2.62 -16.38 18.24
C THR A 263 -1.11 -16.52 18.12
N GLU A 264 -0.38 -16.30 19.21
CA GLU A 264 1.02 -16.68 19.31
C GLU A 264 1.09 -18.17 19.62
N PHE A 265 1.60 -18.97 18.68
CA PHE A 265 1.91 -20.36 18.98
C PHE A 265 3.25 -20.40 19.71
N THR A 266 3.35 -21.14 20.80
CA THR A 266 4.64 -21.46 21.44
C THR A 266 5.15 -22.76 20.83
N TRP A 267 6.29 -22.67 20.17
CA TRP A 267 6.71 -23.63 19.13
C TRP A 267 7.61 -24.77 19.64
N GLU A 268 7.70 -24.97 20.96
CA GLU A 268 8.57 -25.97 21.59
C GLU A 268 7.91 -27.35 21.77
N SER A 269 6.62 -27.51 21.50
CA SER A 269 5.92 -28.79 21.65
C SER A 269 5.50 -29.37 20.30
N GLY A 270 5.84 -30.63 20.04
CA GLY A 270 5.55 -31.38 18.81
C GLY A 270 4.07 -31.64 18.52
N ASP A 271 3.16 -30.84 19.08
CA ASP A 271 1.71 -30.99 18.99
C ASP A 271 1.05 -29.85 18.18
N ILE A 272 1.72 -29.46 17.09
CA ILE A 272 1.38 -28.26 16.33
C ILE A 272 0.03 -28.39 15.61
N ARG A 273 -0.31 -29.57 15.07
CA ARG A 273 -1.60 -29.79 14.39
C ARG A 273 -2.78 -29.71 15.36
N THR A 274 -2.64 -30.25 16.57
CA THR A 274 -3.69 -30.21 17.60
C THR A 274 -3.84 -28.80 18.17
N ASN A 275 -2.72 -28.10 18.43
CA ASN A 275 -2.75 -26.71 18.91
C ASN A 275 -3.32 -25.73 17.87
N LEU A 276 -3.04 -25.94 16.58
CA LEU A 276 -3.66 -25.19 15.48
C LEU A 276 -5.16 -25.48 15.39
N GLY A 277 -5.58 -26.75 15.43
CA GLY A 277 -7.00 -27.13 15.42
C GLY A 277 -7.79 -26.58 16.61
N ILE A 278 -7.20 -26.58 17.81
CA ILE A 278 -7.79 -25.99 19.02
C ILE A 278 -7.83 -24.45 18.93
N GLY A 279 -6.76 -23.81 18.44
CA GLY A 279 -6.72 -22.36 18.19
C GLY A 279 -7.76 -21.92 17.14
N LEU A 280 -7.97 -22.75 16.12
CA LEU A 280 -9.00 -22.58 15.09
C LEU A 280 -10.42 -22.77 15.63
N LEU A 281 -10.68 -23.76 16.50
CA LEU A 281 -11.96 -23.89 17.20
C LEU A 281 -12.24 -22.69 18.13
N ARG A 282 -11.18 -22.08 18.71
CA ARG A 282 -11.29 -20.85 19.50
C ARG A 282 -11.65 -19.61 18.65
N SER A 283 -11.39 -19.60 17.33
CA SER A 283 -11.71 -18.45 16.45
C SER A 283 -13.19 -18.06 16.48
N ASN A 284 -14.07 -19.06 16.51
CA ASN A 284 -15.52 -18.83 16.52
C ASN A 284 -15.98 -18.11 17.80
N ASN A 285 -15.23 -18.23 18.90
CA ASN A 285 -15.53 -17.53 20.15
C ASN A 285 -15.08 -16.06 20.14
N GLN A 286 -14.15 -15.69 19.25
CA GLN A 286 -13.59 -14.34 19.14
C GLN A 286 -14.34 -13.44 18.15
N LYS A 287 -14.97 -14.00 17.09
CA LYS A 287 -15.62 -13.21 16.01
C LYS A 287 -16.61 -12.16 16.51
N LYS A 288 -17.40 -12.49 17.54
CA LYS A 288 -18.39 -11.57 18.11
C LYS A 288 -17.75 -10.32 18.73
N TYR A 289 -16.53 -10.43 19.22
CA TYR A 289 -15.77 -9.29 19.75
C TYR A 289 -15.14 -8.48 18.63
N ALA A 290 -14.70 -9.13 17.55
CA ALA A 290 -14.28 -8.43 16.32
C ALA A 290 -15.42 -7.56 15.77
N PHE A 291 -16.65 -8.13 15.68
CA PHE A 291 -17.82 -7.39 15.24
C PHE A 291 -18.18 -6.26 16.19
N LYS A 292 -18.10 -6.50 17.50
CA LYS A 292 -18.34 -5.47 18.52
C LYS A 292 -17.34 -4.31 18.40
N LEU A 293 -16.06 -4.60 18.14
CA LEU A 293 -15.06 -3.56 17.92
C LEU A 293 -15.33 -2.79 16.63
N PHE A 294 -15.66 -3.48 15.53
CA PHE A 294 -16.01 -2.85 14.26
C PHE A 294 -17.20 -1.89 14.44
N GLN A 295 -18.30 -2.35 15.03
CA GLN A 295 -19.48 -1.54 15.29
C GLN A 295 -19.19 -0.37 16.24
N LYS A 296 -18.29 -0.54 17.21
CA LYS A 296 -17.84 0.56 18.07
C LYS A 296 -17.23 1.69 17.23
N VAL A 297 -16.44 1.38 16.21
CA VAL A 297 -15.85 2.39 15.29
C VAL A 297 -16.96 3.07 14.49
N VAL A 298 -17.82 2.30 13.85
CA VAL A 298 -18.91 2.82 13.00
C VAL A 298 -19.86 3.74 13.79
N ARG A 299 -20.15 3.42 15.06
CA ARG A 299 -21.02 4.24 15.92
C ARG A 299 -20.32 5.45 16.52
N LYS A 300 -19.03 5.34 16.83
CA LYS A 300 -18.27 6.39 17.52
C LYS A 300 -17.85 7.52 16.56
N TYR A 301 -17.63 7.21 15.29
CA TYR A 301 -17.07 8.16 14.32
C TYR A 301 -18.05 8.38 13.17
N ASP A 302 -18.21 9.64 12.74
CA ASP A 302 -19.06 9.98 11.60
C ASP A 302 -18.39 9.55 10.29
N LYS A 303 -19.10 8.74 9.49
CA LYS A 303 -18.70 8.22 8.16
C LYS A 303 -17.21 7.82 8.05
N PRO A 304 -16.73 6.90 8.91
CA PRO A 304 -15.31 6.56 8.95
C PRO A 304 -14.89 5.80 7.68
N THR A 305 -13.73 6.13 7.12
CA THR A 305 -13.12 5.32 6.06
C THR A 305 -12.32 4.19 6.71
N ILE A 306 -12.92 3.00 6.80
CA ILE A 306 -12.36 1.85 7.55
C ILE A 306 -11.53 0.93 6.64
N TYR A 307 -10.36 0.55 7.13
CA TYR A 307 -9.52 -0.52 6.64
C TYR A 307 -9.40 -1.62 7.69
N LEU A 308 -9.30 -2.87 7.25
CA LEU A 308 -9.13 -4.03 8.13
C LEU A 308 -7.78 -4.71 7.88
N THR A 309 -7.13 -5.18 8.94
CA THR A 309 -5.89 -5.94 8.82
C THR A 309 -5.72 -7.01 9.91
N GLY A 310 -5.02 -8.09 9.58
CA GLY A 310 -4.77 -9.17 10.53
C GLY A 310 -3.90 -10.28 9.96
N HIS A 311 -3.24 -11.00 10.84
CA HIS A 311 -2.38 -12.13 10.52
C HIS A 311 -2.85 -13.41 11.20
N SER A 312 -2.65 -14.57 10.55
CA SER A 312 -3.02 -15.87 11.15
C SER A 312 -4.51 -15.88 11.55
N LEU A 313 -4.83 -16.21 12.80
CA LEU A 313 -6.19 -16.06 13.35
C LEU A 313 -6.76 -14.64 13.23
N GLY A 314 -5.95 -13.59 13.34
CA GLY A 314 -6.40 -12.21 13.18
C GLY A 314 -6.91 -11.94 11.76
N GLY A 315 -6.30 -12.56 10.75
CA GLY A 315 -6.77 -12.48 9.37
C GLY A 315 -8.11 -13.19 9.15
N ASN A 316 -8.36 -14.29 9.85
CA ASN A 316 -9.66 -14.95 9.88
C ASN A 316 -10.76 -14.01 10.43
N LEU A 317 -10.46 -13.29 11.52
CA LEU A 317 -11.37 -12.30 12.09
C LEU A 317 -11.64 -11.14 11.13
N VAL A 318 -10.63 -10.75 10.33
CA VAL A 318 -10.82 -9.77 9.24
C VAL A 318 -11.81 -10.30 8.21
N GLU A 319 -11.61 -11.51 7.69
CA GLU A 319 -12.52 -12.12 6.70
C GLU A 319 -13.95 -12.26 7.25
N ASP A 320 -14.08 -12.69 8.51
CA ASP A 320 -15.38 -12.82 9.17
C ASP A 320 -16.07 -11.47 9.33
N THR A 321 -15.32 -10.42 9.69
CA THR A 321 -15.84 -9.05 9.84
C THR A 321 -16.21 -8.48 8.47
N ALA A 322 -15.35 -8.65 7.47
CA ALA A 322 -15.55 -8.17 6.11
C ALA A 322 -16.73 -8.84 5.39
N SER A 323 -17.00 -10.11 5.71
CA SER A 323 -18.18 -10.82 5.19
C SER A 323 -19.47 -10.45 5.92
N HIS A 324 -19.38 -10.08 7.20
CA HIS A 324 -20.55 -9.66 7.98
C HIS A 324 -20.96 -8.20 7.69
N PHE A 325 -20.01 -7.32 7.36
CA PHE A 325 -20.24 -5.90 7.07
C PHE A 325 -19.71 -5.49 5.68
N PRO A 326 -20.19 -6.07 4.56
CA PRO A 326 -19.59 -5.93 3.21
C PRO A 326 -19.51 -4.49 2.66
N ASP A 327 -20.33 -3.57 3.18
CA ASP A 327 -20.46 -2.20 2.68
C ASP A 327 -19.87 -1.13 3.61
N GLU A 328 -19.41 -1.50 4.79
CA GLU A 328 -18.99 -0.55 5.84
C GLU A 328 -17.45 -0.37 5.91
N TYR A 329 -16.69 -1.01 5.04
CA TYR A 329 -15.23 -0.85 4.94
C TYR A 329 -14.79 -0.59 3.51
N LYS A 330 -13.62 0.05 3.40
CA LYS A 330 -12.99 0.40 2.12
C LYS A 330 -12.20 -0.76 1.54
N GLN A 331 -11.33 -1.37 2.35
CA GLN A 331 -10.48 -2.50 1.94
C GLN A 331 -10.00 -3.29 3.17
N ALA A 332 -9.81 -4.58 3.01
CA ALA A 332 -9.26 -5.49 4.00
C ALA A 332 -8.01 -6.21 3.45
N TYR A 333 -7.01 -6.37 4.31
CA TYR A 333 -5.76 -7.05 3.99
C TYR A 333 -5.49 -8.15 5.03
N THR A 334 -5.19 -9.35 4.59
CA THR A 334 -4.85 -10.45 5.52
C THR A 334 -3.51 -11.07 5.16
N TYR A 335 -2.82 -11.61 6.15
CA TYR A 335 -1.48 -12.17 6.00
C TYR A 335 -1.44 -13.56 6.63
N ASN A 336 -1.12 -14.60 5.85
CA ASN A 336 -1.14 -16.00 6.28
C ASN A 336 -2.39 -16.34 7.13
N ALA A 337 -3.54 -15.77 6.75
CA ALA A 337 -4.76 -15.92 7.50
C ALA A 337 -5.26 -17.36 7.45
N THR A 338 -5.99 -17.81 8.47
CA THR A 338 -6.78 -19.04 8.33
C THR A 338 -8.09 -18.69 7.62
N GLY A 339 -8.52 -19.49 6.64
CA GLY A 339 -9.75 -19.23 5.89
C GLY A 339 -11.00 -19.39 6.77
N THR A 340 -12.12 -18.83 6.32
CA THR A 340 -13.41 -18.84 7.04
C THR A 340 -14.41 -19.88 6.55
N ASN A 341 -14.07 -20.67 5.52
CA ASN A 341 -14.99 -21.48 4.71
C ASN A 341 -16.10 -20.71 3.98
N LYS A 342 -16.15 -19.39 4.11
CA LYS A 342 -17.08 -18.54 3.37
C LYS A 342 -16.51 -18.27 1.98
N LYS A 343 -17.15 -18.84 0.96
CA LYS A 343 -16.74 -18.64 -0.43
C LYS A 343 -17.51 -17.46 -1.00
N ALA A 344 -16.84 -16.33 -1.16
CA ALA A 344 -17.33 -15.23 -2.00
C ALA A 344 -16.15 -14.49 -2.62
N LEU A 345 -16.29 -14.12 -3.88
CA LEU A 345 -15.29 -13.34 -4.60
C LEU A 345 -15.60 -11.86 -4.41
N THR A 346 -14.75 -11.17 -3.66
CA THR A 346 -14.77 -9.71 -3.51
C THR A 346 -13.38 -9.16 -3.74
N THR A 347 -13.30 -8.02 -4.43
CA THR A 347 -12.05 -7.28 -4.63
C THR A 347 -11.68 -6.43 -3.41
N LYS A 348 -12.60 -6.22 -2.46
CA LYS A 348 -12.38 -5.45 -1.22
C LYS A 348 -11.58 -6.22 -0.17
N VAL A 349 -11.39 -7.53 -0.31
CA VAL A 349 -10.60 -8.35 0.62
C VAL A 349 -9.46 -9.00 -0.14
N ILE A 350 -8.23 -8.70 0.29
CA ILE A 350 -6.99 -9.22 -0.29
C ILE A 350 -6.29 -10.08 0.77
N ASN A 351 -6.29 -11.38 0.55
CA ASN A 351 -5.61 -12.36 1.38
C ASN A 351 -4.24 -12.64 0.80
N SER A 352 -3.19 -12.36 1.56
CA SER A 352 -1.81 -12.64 1.19
C SER A 352 -1.33 -13.85 1.96
N ARG A 353 -0.95 -14.93 1.27
CA ARG A 353 -0.51 -16.18 1.93
C ARG A 353 0.74 -16.75 1.32
N ILE A 354 1.57 -17.39 2.11
CA ILE A 354 2.72 -18.15 1.59
C ILE A 354 2.27 -19.57 1.25
N TYR A 355 2.75 -20.12 0.15
CA TYR A 355 2.32 -21.39 -0.40
C TYR A 355 2.62 -22.53 0.55
N THR A 356 3.82 -22.51 1.14
CA THR A 356 4.27 -23.51 2.12
C THR A 356 3.73 -23.25 3.52
N ASP A 357 2.93 -22.19 3.74
CA ASP A 357 2.35 -21.92 5.04
C ASP A 357 1.19 -22.89 5.30
N PRO A 358 1.31 -23.78 6.31
CA PRO A 358 0.28 -24.75 6.62
C PRO A 358 -0.97 -24.06 7.18
N VAL A 359 -0.84 -22.89 7.80
CA VAL A 359 -1.95 -22.20 8.49
C VAL A 359 -2.95 -21.63 7.48
N SER A 360 -2.46 -20.94 6.46
CA SER A 360 -3.29 -20.42 5.37
C SER A 360 -3.84 -21.45 4.41
N SER A 361 -3.43 -22.72 4.56
CA SER A 361 -4.03 -23.83 3.84
C SER A 361 -5.32 -24.34 4.49
N PHE A 362 -5.59 -23.97 5.75
CA PHE A 362 -6.82 -24.36 6.42
C PHE A 362 -7.99 -23.51 5.94
N TYR A 363 -9.04 -24.20 5.49
CA TYR A 363 -10.33 -23.64 5.06
C TYR A 363 -10.26 -22.76 3.81
N SER A 364 -11.39 -22.54 3.15
CA SER A 364 -11.45 -21.60 2.02
C SER A 364 -11.56 -20.16 2.50
N HIS A 365 -10.95 -19.24 1.76
CA HIS A 365 -10.94 -17.81 2.09
C HIS A 365 -12.13 -17.05 1.50
N TYR A 366 -12.55 -16.02 2.22
CA TYR A 366 -13.44 -14.97 1.74
C TYR A 366 -12.63 -13.87 1.04
N GLY A 367 -12.96 -13.56 -0.21
CA GLY A 367 -12.23 -12.56 -1.00
C GLY A 367 -11.16 -13.13 -1.92
N ARG A 368 -10.29 -12.24 -2.39
CA ARG A 368 -9.22 -12.57 -3.32
C ARG A 368 -8.00 -13.07 -2.57
N THR A 369 -7.41 -14.18 -3.02
CA THR A 369 -6.15 -14.70 -2.44
C THR A 369 -4.98 -14.54 -3.41
N SER A 370 -3.89 -13.96 -2.90
CA SER A 370 -2.56 -13.88 -3.51
C SER A 370 -1.65 -14.88 -2.79
N VAL A 371 -1.06 -15.80 -3.55
CA VAL A 371 -0.20 -16.87 -3.00
C VAL A 371 1.26 -16.56 -3.30
N PHE A 372 2.13 -16.57 -2.30
CA PHE A 372 3.55 -16.23 -2.39
C PHE A 372 4.43 -17.46 -2.15
N TYR A 373 5.64 -17.54 -2.72
CA TYR A 373 6.57 -18.65 -2.50
C TYR A 373 7.88 -18.12 -1.92
N VAL A 374 8.16 -18.51 -0.67
CA VAL A 374 9.44 -18.21 -0.02
C VAL A 374 10.29 -19.46 -0.12
N ARG A 375 11.48 -19.36 -0.72
CA ARG A 375 12.50 -20.42 -0.65
C ARG A 375 13.30 -20.18 0.63
N PRO A 376 13.19 -21.02 1.68
CA PRO A 376 14.00 -20.88 2.88
C PRO A 376 15.50 -20.99 2.54
N PRO A 377 16.40 -20.37 3.32
CA PRO A 377 17.83 -20.60 3.13
C PRO A 377 18.14 -22.06 3.46
N SER A 378 19.11 -22.65 2.76
CA SER A 378 19.42 -24.09 2.80
C SER A 378 19.76 -24.62 4.19
N ASN A 379 20.11 -23.74 5.13
CA ASN A 379 20.52 -24.04 6.50
C ASN A 379 19.39 -23.95 7.54
N ILE A 380 18.18 -23.50 7.19
CA ILE A 380 17.04 -23.50 8.12
C ILE A 380 16.29 -24.82 7.99
N LEU A 381 16.47 -25.70 8.98
CA LEU A 381 15.60 -26.84 9.22
C LEU A 381 14.20 -26.33 9.58
N ASP A 382 13.31 -26.26 8.59
CA ASP A 382 11.88 -25.98 8.75
C ASP A 382 11.03 -27.16 8.24
N PRO A 383 11.12 -28.34 8.88
CA PRO A 383 10.48 -29.56 8.40
C PRO A 383 8.95 -29.48 8.30
N MET A 384 8.33 -28.44 8.85
CA MET A 384 6.88 -28.25 8.86
C MET A 384 6.40 -26.97 8.16
N GLY A 385 7.31 -26.17 7.57
CA GLY A 385 6.96 -24.96 6.82
C GLY A 385 6.53 -23.75 7.68
N PHE A 386 6.88 -23.68 8.96
CA PHE A 386 6.45 -22.60 9.86
C PHE A 386 7.31 -21.34 9.82
N ALA A 387 8.53 -21.40 9.28
CA ALA A 387 9.27 -20.18 8.95
C ALA A 387 8.47 -19.34 7.96
N SER A 388 7.71 -20.00 7.06
CA SER A 388 6.82 -19.36 6.10
C SER A 388 5.58 -18.71 6.73
N HIS A 389 5.16 -19.12 7.94
CA HIS A 389 4.00 -18.54 8.62
C HIS A 389 4.26 -17.11 9.11
N ARG A 390 5.51 -16.69 9.30
CA ARG A 390 5.84 -15.43 9.98
C ARG A 390 5.50 -14.17 9.16
N LEU A 391 4.99 -13.14 9.85
CA LEU A 391 4.67 -11.82 9.27
C LEU A 391 5.83 -11.17 8.52
N PHE A 392 7.07 -11.35 9.00
CA PHE A 392 8.25 -10.71 8.42
C PHE A 392 8.43 -11.06 6.93
N ASN A 393 7.99 -12.25 6.50
CA ASN A 393 8.15 -12.68 5.10
C ASN A 393 7.42 -11.77 4.12
N PHE A 394 6.30 -11.17 4.53
CA PHE A 394 5.54 -10.25 3.69
C PHE A 394 6.25 -8.93 3.45
N TYR A 395 7.10 -8.48 4.40
CA TYR A 395 7.97 -7.34 4.17
C TYR A 395 8.94 -7.63 3.01
N GLY A 396 9.45 -8.85 2.86
CA GLY A 396 10.35 -9.21 1.75
C GLY A 396 9.73 -8.93 0.39
N TYR A 397 8.46 -9.32 0.24
CA TYR A 397 7.71 -9.12 -1.00
C TYR A 397 7.43 -7.66 -1.33
N TYR A 398 7.04 -6.86 -0.33
CA TYR A 398 6.71 -5.45 -0.56
C TYR A 398 7.95 -4.53 -0.59
N PHE A 399 9.13 -4.99 -0.14
CA PHE A 399 10.34 -4.16 -0.06
C PHE A 399 11.46 -4.50 -1.07
N LEU A 400 11.49 -5.70 -1.66
CA LEU A 400 12.63 -6.13 -2.50
C LEU A 400 12.42 -5.88 -4.01
N PRO A 401 13.31 -5.10 -4.65
CA PRO A 401 13.41 -5.05 -6.11
C PRO A 401 13.85 -6.42 -6.66
N GLY A 402 13.25 -6.85 -7.78
CA GLY A 402 13.58 -8.13 -8.43
C GLY A 402 12.69 -9.32 -8.05
N SER A 403 11.63 -9.10 -7.25
CA SER A 403 10.51 -10.05 -7.24
C SER A 403 9.91 -10.11 -8.66
N LYS A 404 9.50 -11.31 -9.10
CA LYS A 404 9.09 -11.62 -10.48
C LYS A 404 8.03 -10.68 -11.10
N TYR A 405 7.33 -9.88 -10.29
CA TYR A 405 6.21 -9.02 -10.71
C TYR A 405 6.33 -7.55 -10.28
N TRP A 406 7.56 -7.03 -10.16
CA TRP A 406 7.80 -5.58 -10.18
C TRP A 406 6.98 -4.91 -11.32
N GLY A 407 5.98 -4.10 -10.98
CA GLY A 407 5.18 -3.34 -11.94
C GLY A 407 4.12 -4.13 -12.74
N GLN A 408 3.64 -5.28 -12.28
CA GLN A 408 2.47 -5.97 -12.88
C GLN A 408 1.28 -6.00 -11.92
N ASP A 409 0.06 -5.87 -12.47
CA ASP A 409 -1.16 -6.17 -11.70
C ASP A 409 -1.06 -7.60 -11.18
N ILE A 410 -1.35 -7.80 -9.89
CA ILE A 410 -1.47 -9.14 -9.29
C ILE A 410 -2.41 -9.93 -10.22
N PRO A 411 -2.02 -11.06 -10.83
CA PRO A 411 -2.91 -11.79 -11.72
C PRO A 411 -4.06 -12.42 -10.93
N TYR A 412 -5.23 -12.51 -11.56
CA TYR A 412 -6.28 -13.44 -11.16
C TYR A 412 -5.88 -14.84 -11.60
N THR A 413 -6.10 -15.85 -10.75
CA THR A 413 -6.28 -17.22 -11.23
C THR A 413 -7.08 -18.05 -10.22
N TYR A 414 -8.13 -18.72 -10.71
CA TYR A 414 -8.36 -20.11 -10.31
C TYR A 414 -7.15 -20.90 -10.84
N GLY A 415 -6.19 -21.22 -9.95
CA GLY A 415 -4.89 -21.80 -10.30
C GLY A 415 -3.73 -21.09 -9.58
N LEU A 416 -2.60 -21.79 -9.38
CA LEU A 416 -1.44 -21.34 -8.57
C LEU A 416 -0.73 -20.13 -9.20
N PRO A 417 -0.80 -18.91 -8.61
CA PRO A 417 0.17 -17.88 -8.93
C PRO A 417 1.47 -18.15 -8.14
N THR A 418 2.61 -18.22 -8.83
CA THR A 418 3.94 -18.46 -8.23
C THR A 418 4.75 -17.17 -8.13
N TYR A 419 4.95 -16.65 -6.91
CA TYR A 419 5.86 -15.53 -6.61
C TYR A 419 7.09 -16.05 -5.87
N LEU A 420 8.16 -16.38 -6.59
CA LEU A 420 9.37 -16.94 -5.99
C LEU A 420 10.30 -15.83 -5.47
N TRP A 421 10.69 -15.91 -4.21
CA TRP A 421 11.79 -15.14 -3.62
C TRP A 421 12.65 -16.06 -2.73
N ALA A 422 13.95 -15.78 -2.63
CA ALA A 422 14.91 -16.54 -1.83
C ALA A 422 15.61 -15.62 -0.83
N TYR A 423 15.81 -16.11 0.39
CA TYR A 423 16.67 -15.44 1.38
C TYR A 423 18.05 -15.17 0.78
N LYS A 424 18.72 -14.11 1.26
CA LYS A 424 20.13 -13.92 0.96
C LYS A 424 20.91 -15.04 1.67
N ASP A 425 21.72 -15.78 0.91
CA ASP A 425 22.64 -16.79 1.45
C ASP A 425 23.67 -16.17 2.41
#